data_AF-A0A6P8WIZ7-F1
#
_entry.id   AF-A0A6P8WIZ7-F1
#
_cell.length_a   1.000
_cell.length_b   1.000
_cell.length_c   1.000
_cell.angle_alpha   90.00
_cell.angle_beta   90.00
_cell.angle_gamma   90.00
#
_symmetry.space_group_name_H-M   'P 1'
#
loop_
_entity.id
_entity.type
_entity.pdbx_description
1 polymer ?
#
loop_
_entity_poly.entity_id
_entity_poly.type
_entity_poly.pdbx_seq_one_letter_code
_entity_poly.pdbx_strand_id
1 'polypeptide(L)'
;MSEKKIKFPIHDTHLNKIYGNLRNACILAVLAPLCFYGMYNLPHMNKYKSFYSNYDPMDSFDRMQTGGYLSSCPKEKDDKKK
;
A
#
# COMPACT_ATOMS: atom_id res chain seq x y z
N MET A 1 -28.25 -48.10 -28.94
CA MET A 1 -27.03 -47.34 -28.63
C MET A 1 -27.26 -45.93 -29.16
N SER A 2 -27.62 -44.97 -28.29
CA SER A 2 -28.00 -43.63 -28.73
C SER A 2 -26.75 -42.79 -28.99
N GLU A 3 -26.52 -42.45 -30.25
CA GLU A 3 -25.41 -41.58 -30.67
C GLU A 3 -25.64 -40.16 -30.12
N LYS A 4 -24.82 -39.74 -29.15
CA LYS A 4 -24.83 -38.35 -28.68
C LYS A 4 -24.27 -37.46 -29.79
N LYS A 5 -25.13 -36.72 -30.49
CA LYS A 5 -24.73 -35.64 -31.40
C LYS A 5 -24.04 -34.53 -30.62
N ILE A 6 -22.72 -34.45 -30.73
CA ILE A 6 -21.93 -33.32 -30.24
C ILE A 6 -22.24 -32.12 -31.15
N LYS A 7 -22.93 -31.12 -30.61
CA LYS A 7 -23.24 -29.88 -31.35
C LYS A 7 -22.22 -28.81 -30.94
N PHE A 8 -21.32 -28.47 -31.84
CA PHE A 8 -20.37 -27.38 -31.62
C PHE A 8 -21.10 -26.03 -31.73
N PRO A 9 -20.75 -25.03 -30.90
CA PRO A 9 -21.28 -23.68 -31.05
C PRO A 9 -20.65 -23.04 -32.30
N ILE A 10 -21.45 -22.84 -33.35
CA ILE A 10 -21.00 -22.29 -34.64
C ILE A 10 -21.20 -20.75 -34.69
N HIS A 11 -22.10 -20.20 -33.87
CA HIS A 11 -22.46 -18.77 -33.83
C HIS A 11 -22.13 -18.14 -32.47
N ASP A 12 -21.88 -16.81 -32.47
CA ASP A 12 -21.69 -15.96 -31.28
C ASP A 12 -20.54 -16.32 -30.33
N THR A 13 -19.65 -17.23 -30.74
CA THR A 13 -18.48 -17.64 -29.94
C THR A 13 -17.57 -16.46 -29.59
N HIS A 14 -17.31 -15.59 -30.57
CA HIS A 14 -16.52 -14.37 -30.39
C HIS A 14 -17.23 -13.35 -29.50
N LEU A 15 -18.53 -13.15 -29.71
CA LEU A 15 -19.34 -12.21 -28.96
C LEU A 15 -19.43 -12.60 -27.47
N ASN A 16 -19.70 -13.88 -27.18
CA ASN A 16 -19.68 -14.41 -25.82
C ASN A 16 -18.30 -14.30 -25.15
N LYS A 17 -17.22 -14.49 -25.91
CA LYS A 17 -15.85 -14.29 -25.42
C LYS A 17 -15.58 -12.83 -25.05
N ILE A 18 -16.03 -11.89 -25.89
CA ILE A 18 -15.88 -10.45 -25.63
C ILE A 18 -16.64 -10.05 -24.36
N TYR A 19 -17.90 -10.49 -24.20
CA TYR A 19 -18.68 -10.19 -22.98
C TYR A 19 -18.05 -10.80 -21.73
N GLY A 20 -17.51 -12.02 -21.81
CA GLY A 20 -16.77 -12.64 -20.71
C GLY A 20 -15.53 -11.82 -20.32
N ASN A 21 -14.76 -11.38 -21.31
CA ASN A 21 -13.58 -10.55 -21.08
C ASN A 21 -13.95 -9.18 -20.49
N LEU A 22 -14.99 -8.54 -21.01
CA LEU A 22 -15.48 -7.25 -20.51
C LEU A 22 -15.91 -7.34 -19.04
N ARG A 23 -16.69 -8.37 -18.70
CA ARG A 23 -17.10 -8.63 -17.32
C ARG A 23 -15.89 -8.79 -16.40
N ASN A 24 -14.92 -9.60 -16.81
CA ASN A 24 -13.70 -9.81 -16.03
C ASN A 24 -12.89 -8.52 -15.89
N ALA A 25 -12.76 -7.74 -16.95
CA ALA A 25 -12.06 -6.46 -16.92
C ALA A 25 -12.71 -5.47 -15.94
N CYS A 26 -14.05 -5.36 -15.94
CA CYS A 26 -14.76 -4.51 -14.97
C CYS A 26 -14.54 -4.97 -13.53
N ILE A 27 -14.57 -6.28 -13.27
CA ILE A 27 -14.32 -6.84 -11.93
C ILE A 27 -12.89 -6.50 -11.48
N LEU A 28 -11.91 -6.74 -12.34
CA LEU A 28 -10.51 -6.45 -12.04
C LEU A 28 -10.24 -4.95 -11.86
N ALA A 29 -10.90 -4.10 -12.66
CA ALA A 29 -10.80 -2.65 -12.57
C ALA A 29 -11.29 -2.10 -11.21
N VAL A 30 -12.26 -2.75 -10.58
CA VAL A 30 -12.73 -2.39 -9.23
C VAL A 30 -11.86 -3.04 -8.15
N LEU A 31 -11.44 -4.29 -8.33
CA LEU A 31 -10.62 -4.99 -7.35
C LEU A 31 -9.23 -4.38 -7.20
N ALA A 32 -8.58 -3.97 -8.30
CA ALA A 32 -7.23 -3.41 -8.25
C ALA A 32 -7.10 -2.19 -7.32
N PRO A 33 -7.93 -1.12 -7.43
CA PRO A 33 -7.83 0.02 -6.52
C PRO A 33 -8.23 -0.33 -5.08
N LEU A 34 -9.17 -1.26 -4.86
CA LEU A 34 -9.52 -1.73 -3.52
C LEU A 34 -8.34 -2.44 -2.85
N CYS A 35 -7.67 -3.34 -3.58
CA CYS A 35 -6.47 -4.01 -3.11
C CYS A 35 -5.34 -3.01 -2.84
N PHE A 36 -5.14 -2.05 -3.75
CA PHE A 36 -4.13 -1.00 -3.56
C PHE A 36 -4.41 -0.15 -2.31
N TYR A 37 -5.66 0.27 -2.11
CA TYR A 37 -6.04 1.03 -0.92
C TYR A 37 -5.83 0.21 0.36
N GLY A 38 -6.29 -1.05 0.36
CA GLY A 38 -6.22 -1.94 1.51
C GLY A 38 -4.79 -2.33 1.91
N MET A 39 -3.95 -2.63 0.92
CA MET A 39 -2.61 -3.18 1.16
C MET A 39 -1.50 -2.12 1.20
N TYR A 40 -1.69 -0.98 0.53
CA TYR A 40 -0.66 0.06 0.47
C TYR A 40 -1.06 1.30 1.29
N ASN A 41 -2.21 1.90 0.99
CA ASN A 41 -2.59 3.17 1.62
C ASN A 41 -2.92 3.01 3.11
N LEU A 42 -3.72 2.00 3.49
CA LEU A 42 -4.09 1.79 4.89
C LEU A 42 -2.87 1.53 5.80
N PRO A 43 -1.94 0.62 5.48
CA PRO A 43 -0.73 0.44 6.29
C PRO A 43 0.13 1.69 6.36
N HIS A 44 0.24 2.46 5.28
CA HIS A 44 0.97 3.72 5.28
C HIS A 44 0.34 4.71 6.26
N MET A 45 -0.96 4.98 6.15
CA MET A 45 -1.66 5.90 7.06
C MET A 45 -1.58 5.43 8.53
N ASN A 46 -1.73 4.12 8.77
CA ASN A 46 -1.63 3.56 10.12
C ASN A 46 -0.22 3.70 10.71
N LYS A 47 0.85 3.54 9.91
CA LYS A 47 2.23 3.77 10.34
C LYS A 47 2.45 5.22 10.77
N TYR A 48 1.99 6.19 9.96
CA TYR A 48 2.09 7.62 10.31
C TYR A 48 1.29 7.94 11.57
N LYS A 49 0.04 7.47 11.64
CA LYS A 49 -0.81 7.66 12.81
C LYS A 49 -0.17 7.06 14.07
N SER A 50 0.38 5.86 13.97
CA SER A 50 1.05 5.19 15.09
C SER A 50 2.32 5.92 15.51
N PHE A 51 3.14 6.39 14.57
CA PHE A 51 4.35 7.16 14.85
C PHE A 51 4.00 8.41 15.66
N TYR A 52 3.04 9.22 15.19
CA TYR A 52 2.67 10.47 15.85
C TYR A 52 1.78 10.32 17.07
N SER A 53 1.24 9.13 17.35
CA SER A 53 0.35 8.94 18.50
C SER A 53 1.02 9.18 19.87
N ASN A 54 2.33 8.92 19.96
CA ASN A 54 3.13 9.11 21.17
C ASN A 54 4.44 9.85 20.86
N TYR A 55 4.52 10.56 19.73
CA TYR A 55 5.73 11.25 19.33
C TYR A 55 5.93 12.51 20.18
N ASP A 56 6.99 12.51 20.98
CA ASP A 56 7.47 13.72 21.64
C ASP A 56 8.54 14.39 20.76
N PRO A 57 8.24 15.58 20.21
CA PRO A 57 9.19 16.31 19.38
C PRO A 57 10.44 16.73 20.15
N MET A 58 10.34 16.99 21.47
CA MET A 58 11.49 17.46 22.25
C MET A 58 12.46 16.33 22.56
N ASP A 59 11.97 15.15 22.97
CA ASP A 59 12.80 13.95 23.15
C ASP A 59 13.56 13.60 21.85
N SER A 60 12.86 13.68 20.70
CA SER A 60 13.47 13.41 19.40
C SER A 60 14.53 14.46 19.02
N PHE A 61 14.28 15.73 19.34
CA PHE A 61 15.24 16.81 19.13
C PHE A 61 16.47 16.64 20.01
N ASP A 62 16.30 16.35 21.30
CA ASP A 62 17.39 16.14 22.25
C ASP A 62 18.26 14.96 21.81
N ARG A 63 17.67 13.88 21.29
CA ARG A 63 18.41 12.77 20.67
C ARG A 63 19.22 13.20 19.45
N MET A 64 18.69 14.11 18.62
CA MET A 64 19.41 14.62 17.45
C MET A 64 20.55 15.56 17.85
N GLN A 65 20.33 16.42 18.85
CA GLN A 65 21.35 17.32 19.39
C GLN A 65 22.47 16.55 20.10
N THR A 66 22.12 15.60 20.97
CA THR A 66 23.10 14.75 21.67
C THR A 66 23.84 13.80 20.72
N GLY A 67 23.22 13.43 19.60
CA GLY A 67 23.84 12.71 18.49
C GLY A 67 24.77 13.56 17.63
N GLY A 68 24.77 14.89 17.80
CA GLY A 68 25.62 15.80 17.03
C GLY A 68 25.20 15.99 15.58
N TYR A 69 23.93 15.67 15.24
CA TYR A 69 23.41 15.80 13.88
C TYR A 69 23.08 17.25 13.49
N LEU A 70 22.97 18.16 14.47
CA LEU A 70 22.55 19.53 14.28
C LEU A 70 23.77 20.47 14.33
N SER A 71 24.04 21.16 13.22
CA SER A 71 25.10 22.18 13.14
C SER A 71 24.70 23.49 13.82
N SER A 72 23.41 23.83 13.79
CA SER A 72 22.83 25.02 14.42
C SER A 72 22.65 24.89 15.93
N CYS A 73 22.52 23.65 16.42
CA CYS A 73 22.39 23.32 17.84
C CYS A 73 23.40 22.20 18.14
N PRO A 74 24.68 22.54 18.28
CA PRO A 74 25.71 21.53 18.54
C PRO A 74 25.43 20.82 19.86
N LYS A 75 25.92 19.58 19.98
CA LYS A 75 25.92 18.83 21.23
C LYS A 75 26.51 19.71 22.32
N GLU A 76 25.80 19.89 23.43
CA GLU A 76 26.38 20.50 24.62
C GLU A 76 27.64 19.71 24.97
N LYS A 77 28.80 20.37 24.95
CA LYS A 77 30.03 19.75 25.42
C LYS A 77 29.79 19.44 26.90
N ASP A 78 29.99 18.19 27.30
CA ASP A 78 30.06 17.81 28.71
C ASP A 78 31.27 18.52 29.34
N ASP A 79 31.17 19.82 29.59
CA ASP A 79 32.08 20.57 30.44
C ASP A 79 31.69 20.29 31.91
N LYS A 80 31.62 19.00 32.28
CA LYS A 80 31.59 18.59 33.68
C LYS A 80 33.00 18.68 34.24
N LYS A 81 33.26 19.85 34.83
CA LYS A 81 34.02 20.09 36.08
C LYS A 81 35.29 19.24 36.27
N LYS A 82 36.45 19.88 36.08
CA LYS A 82 37.62 19.66 36.94
C LYS A 82 37.36 20.27 38.32
#